data_AF-A0A7X4BJH8-F1
#
_entry.id   AF-A0A7X4BJH8-F1
#
_cell.length_a   1.000
_cell.length_b   1.000
_cell.length_c   1.000
_cell.angle_alpha   90.00
_cell.angle_beta   90.00
_cell.angle_gamma   90.00
#
_symmetry.space_group_name_H-M   'P 1'
#
loop_
_entity.id
_entity.type
_entity.pdbx_description
1 polymer ?
#
loop_
_entity_poly.entity_id
_entity_poly.type
_entity_poly.pdbx_seq_one_letter_code
_entity_poly.pdbx_strand_id
1 'polypeptide(L)'
;MYLTTCTFLRLLLIVSILQFSGCSYLPDVSMPDLDFPDISLPSFGFGDEEKPKEPAIPISVAYAFDPSVTEATLEIQACDLPYTLNTGEAIVQNFLTLAQETFQSVTAYSGTGEAVRVTKPSDLIIQISMVNQAFQEVDRMADEDNYLANLDFKLQAVFIDRGGAALGQIPLNYGGQVRVWAPAITGQSVTCTTGQYDAKINGVAAELAEQLVAVVPQVLNNGGTQPLTAPRRQPAFPQATPQFTPQAAPRFSAPSSSAPSNRPFFTFRTMLKDGNDNLILEGGEAIVLMIEATNLGSTAINTANANVSGHETLVEAFSRMTSLPISLGTFQPGETRTTEIRGRMPVNVTAQKAELVIALQLEDGTPIGSHRIVAPLQPGTRGAGRQSKGSKTQPRGRNAYVAMLVGMDAYRHPWPEAYRTPDGLLMTLRETLRNTGLFPNQNIRVLQGNNAGKGDIAKTLLRWVRQRIEKETVLVVYFSGQAVQDQGNGEVYLIPYEGSPEASSNQLISLRTLQRLLGKLQNRLTLLILDTPIAKQPGPNASADGSSPVRWISGLSRDDKTPVIQLRRRPGQSIGKPADVLAALSGSADANKNGTITVGEFLESASESIRVTRLLPDSSPLLSLPLTR
;
A
#
# COMPACT_ATOMS: atom_id res chain seq x y z
N MET A 1 -10.30 13.92 -82.53
CA MET A 1 -9.67 13.20 -83.65
C MET A 1 -9.34 11.81 -83.13
N TYR A 2 -10.03 10.80 -83.69
CA TYR A 2 -9.93 9.37 -83.35
C TYR A 2 -8.59 8.77 -83.79
N LEU A 3 -8.15 7.68 -83.14
CA LEU A 3 -7.66 6.40 -83.72
C LEU A 3 -7.15 5.48 -82.57
N THR A 4 -7.85 4.39 -82.20
CA THR A 4 -7.70 2.95 -82.62
C THR A 4 -6.50 2.22 -81.97
N THR A 5 -6.64 1.22 -81.06
CA THR A 5 -7.11 -0.20 -81.09
C THR A 5 -6.13 -1.26 -81.62
N CYS A 6 -6.21 -2.46 -81.01
CA CYS A 6 -5.65 -3.80 -81.32
C CYS A 6 -4.29 -4.13 -80.64
N THR A 7 -4.03 -5.31 -80.07
CA THR A 7 -4.48 -6.66 -80.47
C THR A 7 -4.28 -7.71 -79.35
N PHE A 8 -5.08 -8.79 -79.42
CA PHE A 8 -5.14 -10.00 -78.58
C PHE A 8 -4.12 -11.09 -78.96
N LEU A 9 -3.69 -11.93 -78.00
CA LEU A 9 -3.31 -13.37 -78.18
C LEU A 9 -3.28 -14.04 -76.77
N ARG A 10 -4.23 -14.89 -76.31
CA ARG A 10 -4.46 -16.35 -76.52
C ARG A 10 -3.16 -17.18 -76.39
N LEU A 11 -3.00 -18.31 -75.67
CA LEU A 11 -3.85 -19.42 -75.17
C LEU A 11 -2.88 -20.40 -74.41
N LEU A 12 -3.13 -21.01 -73.23
CA LEU A 12 -3.63 -22.40 -72.95
C LEU A 12 -3.22 -22.75 -71.48
N LEU A 13 -4.12 -23.16 -70.54
CA LEU A 13 -4.67 -24.51 -70.21
C LEU A 13 -3.63 -25.47 -69.55
N ILE A 14 -3.77 -25.93 -68.29
CA ILE A 14 -4.54 -27.11 -67.78
C ILE A 14 -4.52 -27.06 -66.23
N VAL A 15 -5.62 -26.86 -65.49
CA VAL A 15 -6.58 -27.83 -64.87
C VAL A 15 -5.95 -29.01 -64.11
N SER A 16 -6.07 -29.02 -62.78
CA SER A 16 -6.40 -30.25 -62.04
C SER A 16 -7.05 -29.93 -60.69
N ILE A 17 -8.21 -30.55 -60.50
CA ILE A 17 -9.18 -30.41 -59.43
C ILE A 17 -8.93 -31.53 -58.41
N LEU A 18 -8.96 -31.22 -57.12
CA LEU A 18 -9.45 -32.16 -56.10
C LEU A 18 -10.17 -31.36 -55.01
N GLN A 19 -11.49 -31.52 -54.98
CA GLN A 19 -12.38 -31.08 -53.91
C GLN A 19 -12.20 -31.99 -52.69
N PHE A 20 -12.16 -31.39 -51.50
CA PHE A 20 -12.90 -31.92 -50.36
C PHE A 20 -13.55 -30.76 -49.61
N SER A 21 -14.87 -30.85 -49.53
CA SER A 21 -15.80 -29.91 -48.91
C SER A 21 -15.82 -30.10 -47.38
N GLY A 22 -15.87 -28.99 -46.64
CA GLY A 22 -16.17 -28.99 -45.21
C GLY A 22 -16.23 -27.56 -44.67
N CYS A 23 -17.44 -26.97 -44.71
CA CYS A 23 -17.75 -25.62 -44.22
C CYS A 23 -17.38 -25.39 -42.75
N SER A 24 -16.86 -24.19 -42.41
CA SER A 24 -17.57 -23.17 -41.60
C SER A 24 -16.68 -21.93 -41.28
N TYR A 25 -17.15 -20.74 -41.71
CA TYR A 25 -17.07 -19.39 -41.08
C TYR A 25 -15.77 -19.00 -40.30
N LEU A 26 -14.95 -18.00 -40.68
CA LEU A 26 -15.17 -16.55 -40.93
C LEU A 26 -13.94 -15.97 -41.69
N PRO A 27 -14.04 -14.84 -42.43
CA PRO A 27 -12.86 -14.15 -42.95
C PRO A 27 -12.21 -13.25 -41.88
N ASP A 28 -10.90 -13.43 -41.79
CA ASP A 28 -9.90 -12.60 -41.15
C ASP A 28 -9.72 -11.28 -41.93
N VAL A 29 -9.58 -10.15 -41.24
CA VAL A 29 -9.07 -8.91 -41.82
C VAL A 29 -7.85 -8.52 -40.99
N SER A 30 -6.70 -9.00 -41.46
CA SER A 30 -5.38 -8.49 -41.11
C SER A 30 -5.24 -7.03 -41.56
N MET A 31 -4.69 -6.19 -40.67
CA MET A 31 -4.09 -4.89 -40.99
C MET A 31 -2.58 -5.09 -41.26
N PRO A 32 -1.96 -4.29 -42.15
CA PRO A 32 -0.57 -4.46 -42.55
C PRO A 32 0.45 -3.82 -41.58
N ASP A 33 1.54 -4.57 -41.40
CA ASP A 33 2.97 -4.21 -41.35
C ASP A 33 3.50 -3.14 -40.38
N LEU A 34 4.18 -3.67 -39.35
CA LEU A 34 5.43 -3.12 -38.84
C LEU A 34 6.55 -4.09 -39.26
N ASP A 35 7.37 -3.68 -40.23
CA ASP A 35 8.58 -4.39 -40.65
C ASP A 35 9.72 -4.22 -39.62
N PHE A 36 10.38 -5.34 -39.30
CA PHE A 36 11.73 -5.41 -38.75
C PHE A 36 12.64 -6.12 -39.77
N PRO A 37 13.89 -5.69 -39.99
CA PRO A 37 14.80 -6.44 -40.85
C PRO A 37 15.35 -7.68 -40.14
N ASP A 38 15.23 -8.82 -40.82
CA ASP A 38 15.80 -10.13 -40.51
C ASP A 38 17.34 -10.11 -40.60
N ILE A 39 18.03 -10.51 -39.53
CA ILE A 39 19.37 -11.09 -39.61
C ILE A 39 19.44 -12.31 -38.68
N SER A 40 19.56 -13.47 -39.33
CA SER A 40 20.03 -14.79 -38.88
C SER A 40 20.20 -15.02 -37.37
N LEU A 41 19.36 -15.90 -36.83
CA LEU A 41 19.43 -16.50 -35.50
C LEU A 41 20.76 -17.24 -35.25
N PRO A 42 21.56 -16.83 -34.25
CA PRO A 42 22.23 -17.76 -33.36
C PRO A 42 21.25 -18.16 -32.26
N SER A 43 21.35 -19.39 -31.78
CA SER A 43 20.73 -19.82 -30.53
C SER A 43 21.17 -18.90 -29.39
N PHE A 44 20.31 -17.98 -28.94
CA PHE A 44 20.56 -17.15 -27.77
C PHE A 44 19.97 -17.82 -26.54
N GLY A 45 20.87 -18.30 -25.68
CA GLY A 45 20.57 -18.59 -24.29
C GLY A 45 20.14 -17.33 -23.54
N PHE A 46 19.60 -17.56 -22.36
CA PHE A 46 19.34 -16.55 -21.34
C PHE A 46 20.56 -15.63 -21.12
N GLY A 47 20.29 -14.31 -21.03
CA GLY A 47 21.25 -13.25 -20.75
C GLY A 47 20.92 -12.02 -21.61
N ASP A 48 20.38 -10.92 -21.11
CA ASP A 48 20.55 -10.38 -19.78
C ASP A 48 19.40 -10.74 -18.83
N GLU A 49 19.75 -11.53 -17.82
CA GLU A 49 19.15 -11.39 -16.49
C GLU A 49 19.01 -9.89 -16.20
N GLU A 50 17.88 -9.49 -15.62
CA GLU A 50 17.81 -8.29 -14.80
C GLU A 50 19.09 -8.30 -13.99
N LYS A 51 20.09 -7.46 -14.35
CA LYS A 51 21.37 -7.49 -13.64
C LYS A 51 20.95 -7.35 -12.19
N PRO A 52 21.17 -8.36 -11.33
CA PRO A 52 20.86 -8.22 -9.92
C PRO A 52 21.52 -6.91 -9.57
N LYS A 53 20.76 -5.95 -9.03
CA LYS A 53 21.32 -4.68 -8.58
C LYS A 53 22.53 -5.10 -7.77
N GLU A 54 23.72 -4.89 -8.34
CA GLU A 54 24.91 -5.60 -7.86
C GLU A 54 24.94 -5.29 -6.37
N PRO A 55 24.94 -6.30 -5.50
CA PRO A 55 24.83 -6.05 -4.08
C PRO A 55 25.91 -5.03 -3.77
N ALA A 56 25.50 -3.90 -3.19
CA ALA A 56 26.41 -2.79 -2.94
C ALA A 56 27.66 -3.26 -2.19
N ILE A 57 27.51 -4.35 -1.44
CA ILE A 57 28.60 -5.11 -0.82
C ILE A 57 28.42 -6.61 -1.16
N PRO A 58 29.32 -7.23 -1.95
CA PRO A 58 29.17 -8.61 -2.43
C PRO A 58 29.60 -9.64 -1.37
N ILE A 59 28.91 -9.65 -0.23
CA ILE A 59 29.12 -10.62 0.85
C ILE A 59 27.79 -11.22 1.33
N SER A 60 27.87 -12.40 1.95
CA SER A 60 26.76 -13.04 2.65
C SER A 60 26.74 -12.64 4.13
N VAL A 61 25.63 -12.07 4.60
CA VAL A 61 25.47 -11.60 5.99
C VAL A 61 24.43 -12.43 6.74
N ALA A 62 24.76 -12.78 7.99
CA ALA A 62 23.85 -13.39 8.94
C ALA A 62 23.52 -12.42 10.08
N TYR A 63 22.26 -12.07 10.28
CA TYR A 63 21.81 -11.33 11.46
C TYR A 63 21.43 -12.28 12.58
N ALA A 64 21.89 -11.99 13.79
CA ALA A 64 21.47 -12.64 15.01
C ALA A 64 20.96 -11.55 15.97
N PHE A 65 19.64 -11.45 16.09
CA PHE A 65 19.02 -10.50 17.02
C PHE A 65 18.90 -11.16 18.40
N ASP A 66 19.47 -10.51 19.40
CA ASP A 66 19.34 -10.90 20.80
C ASP A 66 17.88 -10.70 21.28
N PRO A 67 17.39 -11.50 22.26
CA PRO A 67 16.07 -11.28 22.86
C PRO A 67 15.85 -9.85 23.35
N SER A 68 16.90 -9.17 23.82
CA SER A 68 16.83 -7.75 24.19
C SER A 68 16.36 -6.84 23.05
N VAL A 69 16.50 -7.26 21.78
CA VAL A 69 15.96 -6.57 20.60
C VAL A 69 14.63 -7.19 20.18
N THR A 70 14.53 -8.52 20.04
CA THR A 70 13.31 -9.14 19.48
C THR A 70 12.09 -9.04 20.38
N GLU A 71 12.30 -8.93 21.69
CA GLU A 71 11.25 -8.77 22.71
C GLU A 71 11.15 -7.30 23.18
N ALA A 72 11.90 -6.39 22.57
CA ALA A 72 11.92 -4.99 22.97
C ALA A 72 10.55 -4.34 22.73
N THR A 73 9.94 -3.89 23.82
CA THR A 73 8.78 -3.02 23.77
C THR A 73 9.04 -1.77 24.60
N LEU A 74 8.36 -0.68 24.28
CA LEU A 74 8.43 0.57 25.02
C LEU A 74 7.04 1.05 25.39
N GLU A 75 6.75 1.15 26.68
CA GLU A 75 5.50 1.72 27.15
C GLU A 75 5.59 3.24 27.21
N ILE A 76 4.63 3.90 26.59
CA ILE A 76 4.50 5.35 26.57
C ILE A 76 3.07 5.75 26.96
N GLN A 77 2.87 7.03 27.28
CA GLN A 77 1.55 7.60 27.51
C GLN A 77 1.06 8.28 26.22
N ALA A 78 0.28 7.56 25.42
CA ALA A 78 -0.36 8.12 24.23
C ALA A 78 -1.81 8.48 24.55
N CYS A 79 -2.20 9.74 24.35
CA CYS A 79 -3.56 10.22 24.63
C CYS A 79 -4.04 9.94 26.06
N ASP A 80 -3.17 10.14 27.05
CA ASP A 80 -3.42 9.87 28.48
C ASP A 80 -3.78 8.40 28.80
N LEU A 81 -3.39 7.48 27.93
CA LEU A 81 -3.49 6.03 28.13
C LEU A 81 -2.14 5.35 27.91
N PRO A 82 -1.86 4.24 28.61
CA PRO A 82 -0.68 3.43 28.34
C PRO A 82 -0.77 2.80 26.94
N TYR A 83 0.24 3.02 26.12
CA TYR A 83 0.40 2.43 24.80
C TYR A 83 1.77 1.76 24.69
N THR A 84 1.80 0.54 24.17
CA THR A 84 3.03 -0.25 24.06
C THR A 84 3.51 -0.23 22.60
N LEU A 85 4.66 0.39 22.38
CA LEU A 85 5.36 0.39 21.10
C LEU A 85 6.17 -0.90 20.95
N ASN A 86 5.99 -1.61 19.84
CA ASN A 86 6.81 -2.78 19.51
C ASN A 86 8.10 -2.34 18.80
N THR A 87 9.03 -1.78 19.59
CA THR A 87 10.31 -1.26 19.08
C THR A 87 11.19 -2.36 18.50
N GLY A 88 11.12 -3.56 19.05
CA GLY A 88 11.84 -4.73 18.58
C GLY A 88 11.46 -5.16 17.17
N GLU A 89 10.16 -5.27 16.90
CA GLU A 89 9.65 -5.61 15.57
C GLU A 89 10.09 -4.58 14.52
N ALA A 90 9.97 -3.28 14.83
CA ALA A 90 10.38 -2.20 13.93
C ALA A 90 11.90 -2.28 13.61
N ILE A 91 12.74 -2.52 14.62
CA ILE A 91 14.20 -2.66 14.43
C ILE A 91 14.52 -3.87 13.56
N VAL A 92 13.99 -5.06 13.89
CA VAL A 92 14.24 -6.28 13.11
C VAL A 92 13.82 -6.11 11.66
N GLN A 93 12.63 -5.56 11.41
CA GLN A 93 12.08 -5.40 10.07
C GLN A 93 12.91 -4.44 9.21
N ASN A 94 13.28 -3.27 9.73
CA ASN A 94 14.05 -2.28 8.97
C ASN A 94 15.48 -2.77 8.69
N PHE A 95 16.12 -3.44 9.65
CA PHE A 95 17.46 -4.01 9.46
C PHE A 95 17.48 -5.09 8.39
N LEU A 96 16.51 -6.02 8.42
CA LEU A 96 16.44 -7.09 7.42
C LEU A 96 16.07 -6.56 6.04
N THR A 97 15.14 -5.60 5.96
CA THR A 97 14.74 -4.97 4.69
C THR A 97 15.93 -4.28 4.02
N LEU A 98 16.63 -3.40 4.74
CA LEU A 98 17.78 -2.69 4.19
C LEU A 98 18.94 -3.65 3.84
N ALA A 99 19.16 -4.66 4.67
CA ALA A 99 20.20 -5.66 4.42
C ALA A 99 19.93 -6.45 3.12
N GLN A 100 18.68 -6.86 2.87
CA GLN A 100 18.29 -7.57 1.65
C GLN A 100 18.50 -6.73 0.39
N GLU A 101 18.43 -5.41 0.51
CA GLU A 101 18.70 -4.49 -0.60
C GLU A 101 20.19 -4.20 -0.82
N THR A 102 21.05 -4.53 0.16
CA THR A 102 22.47 -4.12 0.20
C THR A 102 23.44 -5.29 -0.01
N PHE A 103 23.18 -6.45 0.59
CA PHE A 103 24.10 -7.59 0.60
C PHE A 103 23.70 -8.67 -0.41
N GLN A 104 24.66 -9.52 -0.80
CA GLN A 104 24.42 -10.59 -1.77
C GLN A 104 23.42 -11.63 -1.25
N SER A 105 23.47 -11.93 0.05
CA SER A 105 22.48 -12.80 0.70
C SER A 105 22.35 -12.45 2.17
N VAL A 106 21.14 -12.50 2.70
CA VAL A 106 20.85 -12.21 4.11
C VAL A 106 20.11 -13.38 4.74
N THR A 107 20.59 -13.82 5.90
CA THR A 107 19.91 -14.82 6.75
C THR A 107 19.69 -14.25 8.14
N ALA A 108 18.51 -14.48 8.74
CA ALA A 108 18.21 -14.07 10.12
C ALA A 108 18.11 -15.32 11.02
N TYR A 109 18.80 -15.31 12.15
CA TYR A 109 18.74 -16.37 13.17
C TYR A 109 18.01 -15.85 14.41
N SER A 110 17.15 -16.70 14.99
CA SER A 110 16.50 -16.41 16.26
C SER A 110 17.41 -16.76 17.45
N GLY A 111 17.74 -15.76 18.27
CA GLY A 111 17.79 -15.90 19.73
C GLY A 111 18.98 -16.60 20.38
N THR A 112 20.23 -16.30 20.03
CA THR A 112 21.36 -16.63 20.94
C THR A 112 22.43 -15.53 20.88
N GLY A 113 22.61 -14.81 21.98
CA GLY A 113 23.76 -13.92 22.22
C GLY A 113 25.10 -14.66 22.38
N GLU A 114 25.22 -15.86 21.80
CA GLU A 114 26.43 -16.67 21.69
C GLU A 114 26.73 -16.90 20.21
N ALA A 115 28.01 -17.01 19.85
CA ALA A 115 28.45 -17.19 18.47
C ALA A 115 27.74 -18.39 17.82
N VAL A 116 26.79 -18.10 16.92
CA VAL A 116 26.00 -19.12 16.24
C VAL A 116 26.92 -19.88 15.28
N ARG A 117 27.14 -21.18 15.51
CA ARG A 117 27.78 -22.04 14.52
C ARG A 117 26.87 -22.17 13.31
N VAL A 118 27.26 -21.51 12.23
CA VAL A 118 26.46 -21.42 11.01
C VAL A 118 26.48 -22.76 10.27
N THR A 119 25.30 -23.33 10.02
CA THR A 119 25.12 -24.53 9.18
C THR A 119 25.18 -24.22 7.68
N LYS A 120 25.26 -22.93 7.31
CA LYS A 120 25.51 -22.43 5.95
C LYS A 120 26.66 -21.40 6.00
N PRO A 121 27.58 -21.34 5.04
CA PRO A 121 28.69 -20.39 5.11
C PRO A 121 28.18 -18.96 4.86
N SER A 122 28.08 -18.15 5.90
CA SER A 122 27.97 -16.69 5.79
C SER A 122 29.37 -16.07 5.94
N ASP A 123 29.65 -14.97 5.25
CA ASP A 123 30.94 -14.28 5.31
C ASP A 123 31.08 -13.43 6.58
N LEU A 124 29.95 -12.93 7.08
CA LEU A 124 29.87 -12.05 8.23
C LEU A 124 28.62 -12.37 9.06
N ILE A 125 28.77 -12.55 10.36
CA ILE A 125 27.65 -12.63 11.31
C ILE A 125 27.61 -11.31 12.08
N ILE A 126 26.41 -10.75 12.21
CA ILE A 126 26.14 -9.49 12.88
C ILE A 126 25.18 -9.80 14.02
N GLN A 127 25.71 -9.82 15.24
CA GLN A 127 24.90 -9.92 16.45
C GLN A 127 24.44 -8.52 16.87
N ILE A 128 23.16 -8.36 17.17
CA ILE A 128 22.58 -7.09 17.58
C ILE A 128 21.89 -7.25 18.91
N SER A 129 22.30 -6.46 19.89
CA SER A 129 21.66 -6.37 21.20
C SER A 129 21.20 -4.94 21.51
N MET A 130 20.16 -4.83 22.33
CA MET A 130 19.63 -3.55 22.80
C MET A 130 20.41 -3.12 24.04
N VAL A 131 21.04 -1.94 23.97
CA VAL A 131 21.74 -1.33 25.11
C VAL A 131 20.80 -0.37 25.85
N ASN A 132 20.08 0.47 25.11
CA ASN A 132 19.12 1.39 25.69
C ASN A 132 18.00 1.71 24.70
N GLN A 133 16.80 1.92 25.22
CA GLN A 133 15.70 2.55 24.50
C GLN A 133 14.95 3.49 25.45
N ALA A 134 14.65 4.69 24.97
CA ALA A 134 13.87 5.67 25.72
C ALA A 134 13.07 6.56 24.79
N PHE A 135 11.89 6.95 25.28
CA PHE A 135 11.02 7.96 24.69
C PHE A 135 10.60 8.90 25.81
N GLN A 136 10.96 10.17 25.69
CA GLN A 136 10.70 11.19 26.70
C GLN A 136 9.98 12.38 26.07
N GLU A 137 8.80 12.71 26.56
CA GLU A 137 8.05 13.89 26.12
C GLU A 137 8.70 15.14 26.72
N VAL A 138 8.91 16.19 25.91
CA VAL A 138 9.66 17.39 26.33
C VAL A 138 8.75 18.53 26.74
N ASP A 139 7.66 18.78 26.01
CA ASP A 139 6.73 19.86 26.37
C ASP A 139 5.29 19.51 25.98
N ARG A 140 4.37 19.55 26.96
CA ARG A 140 2.91 19.40 26.78
C ARG A 140 2.20 20.75 26.92
N MET A 141 2.90 21.89 26.80
CA MET A 141 2.28 23.20 26.99
C MET A 141 1.51 23.69 25.74
N ALA A 142 0.22 23.39 25.75
CA ALA A 142 -0.89 24.31 25.47
C ALA A 142 -0.83 25.22 24.23
N ASP A 143 -0.41 24.70 23.06
CA ASP A 143 -0.96 25.13 21.77
C ASP A 143 -0.70 24.05 20.71
N GLU A 144 -1.76 23.62 20.02
CA GLU A 144 -1.77 22.71 18.87
C GLU A 144 -1.45 21.21 19.12
N ASP A 145 -2.09 20.33 18.35
CA ASP A 145 -2.06 18.85 18.43
C ASP A 145 -0.68 18.19 18.21
N ASN A 146 0.43 18.93 18.34
CA ASN A 146 1.79 18.45 18.14
C ASN A 146 2.65 18.70 19.39
N TYR A 147 3.46 17.72 19.77
CA TYR A 147 4.44 17.88 20.83
C TYR A 147 5.81 17.32 20.43
N LEU A 148 6.84 17.71 21.19
CA LEU A 148 8.22 17.25 20.98
C LEU A 148 8.54 16.08 21.91
N ALA A 149 9.15 15.04 21.37
CA ALA A 149 9.63 13.90 22.12
C ALA A 149 11.12 13.65 21.81
N ASN A 150 11.91 13.39 22.84
CA ASN A 150 13.28 12.93 22.73
C ASN A 150 13.30 11.41 22.68
N LEU A 151 13.91 10.85 21.63
CA LEU A 151 14.13 9.42 21.48
C LEU A 151 15.63 9.14 21.64
N ASP A 152 15.96 8.15 22.46
CA ASP A 152 17.32 7.63 22.63
C ASP A 152 17.31 6.12 22.43
N PHE A 153 17.89 5.65 21.34
CA PHE A 153 18.05 4.24 21.02
C PHE A 153 19.52 3.93 20.86
N LYS A 154 20.00 2.95 21.63
CA LYS A 154 21.38 2.49 21.60
C LYS A 154 21.37 0.99 21.38
N LEU A 155 21.93 0.56 20.28
CA LEU A 155 22.15 -0.84 19.96
C LEU A 155 23.65 -1.12 19.96
N GLN A 156 24.02 -2.36 20.23
CA GLN A 156 25.38 -2.84 20.07
C GLN A 156 25.39 -3.86 18.93
N ALA A 157 26.15 -3.57 17.88
CA ALA A 157 26.46 -4.53 16.83
C ALA A 157 27.80 -5.19 17.14
N VAL A 158 27.87 -6.52 17.09
CA VAL A 158 29.10 -7.30 17.16
C VAL A 158 29.26 -8.06 15.85
N PHE A 159 30.39 -7.86 15.19
CA PHE A 159 30.72 -8.46 13.92
C PHE A 159 31.61 -9.67 14.15
N ILE A 160 31.27 -10.80 13.55
CA ILE A 160 31.98 -12.07 13.70
C ILE A 160 32.27 -12.62 12.30
N ASP A 161 33.51 -13.03 12.07
CA ASP A 161 33.91 -13.61 10.78
C ASP A 161 33.42 -15.05 10.61
N ARG A 162 33.68 -15.61 9.43
CA ARG A 162 33.39 -17.02 9.10
C ARG A 162 34.07 -18.02 10.04
N GLY A 163 35.20 -17.66 10.66
CA GLY A 163 35.95 -18.49 11.61
C GLY A 163 35.41 -18.43 13.04
N GLY A 164 34.43 -17.58 13.31
CA GLY A 164 33.89 -17.33 14.65
C GLY A 164 34.70 -16.33 15.47
N ALA A 165 35.67 -15.63 14.87
CA ALA A 165 36.43 -14.59 15.53
C ALA A 165 35.67 -13.26 15.49
N ALA A 166 35.59 -12.57 16.64
CA ALA A 166 34.98 -11.25 16.71
C ALA A 166 35.87 -10.23 15.97
N LEU A 167 35.34 -9.66 14.89
CA LEU A 167 35.95 -8.62 14.08
C LEU A 167 35.79 -7.22 14.67
N GLY A 168 34.97 -7.06 15.71
CA GLY A 168 34.79 -5.78 16.38
C GLY A 168 33.36 -5.56 16.85
N GLN A 169 33.18 -4.54 17.67
CA GLN A 169 31.90 -4.14 18.21
C GLN A 169 31.66 -2.66 17.94
N ILE A 170 30.51 -2.30 17.36
CA ILE A 170 30.16 -0.93 17.00
C ILE A 170 28.85 -0.53 17.68
N PRO A 171 28.85 0.53 18.49
CA PRO A 171 27.62 1.06 19.05
C PRO A 171 26.86 1.84 17.97
N LEU A 172 25.59 1.51 17.78
CA LEU A 172 24.66 2.26 16.93
C LEU A 172 23.84 3.16 17.83
N ASN A 173 23.91 4.45 17.60
CA ASN A 173 23.29 5.42 18.49
C ASN A 173 22.38 6.33 17.69
N TYR A 174 21.13 6.38 18.14
CA TYR A 174 20.17 7.39 17.75
C TYR A 174 19.81 8.19 19.00
N GLY A 175 19.94 9.51 18.89
CA GLY A 175 19.55 10.44 19.95
C GLY A 175 19.04 11.70 19.29
N GLY A 176 17.73 11.88 19.26
CA GLY A 176 17.10 12.93 18.47
C GLY A 176 15.76 13.37 19.03
N GLN A 177 15.41 14.62 18.78
CA GLN A 177 14.09 15.15 19.09
C GLN A 177 13.20 15.03 17.85
N VAL A 178 12.03 14.42 18.02
CA VAL A 178 11.04 14.24 16.96
C VAL A 178 9.76 15.00 17.32
N ARG A 179 9.08 15.52 16.30
CA ARG A 179 7.74 16.08 16.45
C ARG A 179 6.71 14.96 16.28
N VAL A 180 5.87 14.76 17.28
CA VAL A 180 4.79 13.78 17.32
C VAL A 180 3.46 14.54 17.24
N TRP A 181 2.61 14.16 16.31
CA TRP A 181 1.23 14.65 16.27
C TRP A 181 0.37 13.72 17.13
N ALA A 182 -0.16 14.26 18.22
CA ALA A 182 -1.10 13.58 19.10
C ALA A 182 -2.13 14.60 19.58
N PRO A 183 -3.34 14.61 18.99
CA PRO A 183 -4.40 15.48 19.46
C PRO A 183 -4.75 15.10 20.90
N ALA A 184 -4.63 16.06 21.82
CA ALA A 184 -5.10 15.87 23.19
C ALA A 184 -6.62 15.63 23.16
N ILE A 185 -7.12 14.88 24.15
CA ILE A 185 -8.56 14.71 24.37
C ILE A 185 -9.13 16.02 24.95
N THR A 186 -9.07 17.11 24.21
CA THR A 186 -9.70 18.39 24.56
C THR A 186 -11.05 18.48 23.87
N GLY A 187 -12.00 17.68 24.36
CA GLY A 187 -13.45 17.90 24.22
C GLY A 187 -14.08 17.91 22.82
N GLN A 188 -13.32 17.90 21.72
CA GLN A 188 -13.86 18.01 20.36
C GLN A 188 -13.25 16.99 19.37
N SER A 189 -12.17 16.29 19.73
CA SER A 189 -11.57 15.20 18.96
C SER A 189 -11.76 13.85 19.69
N VAL A 190 -12.46 12.90 19.07
CA VAL A 190 -12.84 11.60 19.69
C VAL A 190 -11.88 10.47 19.29
N THR A 191 -10.74 10.74 18.65
CA THR A 191 -9.85 9.68 18.14
C THR A 191 -8.39 9.86 18.58
N CYS A 192 -7.87 8.86 19.32
CA CYS A 192 -6.46 8.72 19.61
C CYS A 192 -5.77 8.01 18.43
N THR A 193 -4.91 8.70 17.70
CA THR A 193 -4.20 8.13 16.53
C THR A 193 -2.81 7.65 16.94
N THR A 194 -2.70 6.40 17.40
CA THR A 194 -1.43 5.83 17.89
C THR A 194 -0.41 5.52 16.78
N GLY A 195 -0.86 5.41 15.52
CA GLY A 195 0.04 5.09 14.39
C GLY A 195 1.13 6.13 14.10
N GLN A 196 0.99 7.36 14.61
CA GLN A 196 2.04 8.38 14.50
C GLN A 196 3.28 8.01 15.31
N TYR A 197 3.11 7.32 16.43
CA TYR A 197 4.21 6.87 17.27
C TYR A 197 4.99 5.74 16.59
N ASP A 198 4.28 4.76 16.02
CA ASP A 198 4.87 3.65 15.26
C ASP A 198 5.66 4.14 14.04
N ALA A 199 5.17 5.18 13.35
CA ALA A 199 5.88 5.79 12.22
C ALA A 199 7.23 6.43 12.65
N LYS A 200 7.30 7.05 13.83
CA LYS A 200 8.56 7.62 14.35
C LYS A 200 9.55 6.53 14.74
N ILE A 201 9.08 5.46 15.39
CA ILE A 201 9.94 4.31 15.74
C ILE A 201 10.49 3.64 14.47
N ASN A 202 9.68 3.50 13.42
CA ASN A 202 10.15 2.99 12.13
C ASN A 202 11.24 3.87 11.49
N GLY A 203 11.11 5.20 11.56
CA GLY A 203 12.14 6.12 11.10
C GLY A 203 13.47 5.97 11.85
N VAL A 204 13.42 5.81 13.18
CA VAL A 204 14.61 5.56 14.01
C VAL A 204 15.28 4.23 13.65
N ALA A 205 14.48 3.18 13.51
CA ALA A 205 14.96 1.85 13.14
C ALA A 205 15.66 1.85 11.76
N ALA A 206 15.12 2.59 10.79
CA ALA A 206 15.73 2.76 9.48
C ALA A 206 17.11 3.45 9.55
N GLU A 207 17.23 4.53 10.33
CA GLU A 207 18.52 5.24 10.47
C GLU A 207 19.58 4.37 11.18
N LEU A 208 19.20 3.62 12.21
CA LEU A 208 20.10 2.67 12.88
C LEU A 208 20.57 1.55 11.91
N ALA A 209 19.69 1.09 11.02
CA ALA A 209 20.04 0.12 9.98
C ALA A 209 21.05 0.70 8.98
N GLU A 210 20.85 1.96 8.56
CA GLU A 210 21.79 2.68 7.68
C GLU A 210 23.17 2.84 8.32
N GLN A 211 23.22 3.23 9.61
CA GLN A 211 24.48 3.32 10.36
C GLN A 211 25.23 2.00 10.37
N LEU A 212 24.53 0.88 10.59
CA LEU A 212 25.13 -0.45 10.60
C LEU A 212 25.68 -0.82 9.23
N VAL A 213 24.90 -0.63 8.17
CA VAL A 213 25.35 -0.95 6.80
C VAL A 213 26.58 -0.12 6.40
N ALA A 214 26.61 1.15 6.77
CA ALA A 214 27.71 2.06 6.44
C ALA A 214 29.06 1.64 7.05
N VAL A 215 29.06 0.94 8.18
CA VAL A 215 30.30 0.50 8.86
C VAL A 215 30.81 -0.86 8.39
N VAL A 216 29.98 -1.67 7.73
CA VAL A 216 30.37 -3.02 7.27
C VAL A 216 31.65 -3.02 6.40
N PRO A 217 31.81 -2.14 5.38
CA PRO A 217 33.04 -2.11 4.59
C PRO A 217 34.30 -1.81 5.41
N GLN A 218 34.18 -1.02 6.48
CA GLN A 218 35.31 -0.67 7.34
C GLN A 218 35.72 -1.83 8.25
N VAL A 219 34.73 -2.56 8.78
CA VAL A 219 34.96 -3.75 9.60
C VAL A 219 35.67 -4.83 8.79
N LEU A 220 35.26 -5.04 7.54
CA LEU A 220 35.88 -6.02 6.65
C LEU A 220 37.33 -5.66 6.29
N ASN A 221 37.66 -4.36 6.20
CA ASN A 221 38.99 -3.90 5.78
C ASN A 221 40.01 -3.78 6.94
N ASN A 222 39.58 -3.49 8.18
CA ASN A 222 40.48 -3.07 9.26
C ASN A 222 40.68 -4.09 10.40
N GLY A 223 40.06 -5.28 10.34
CA GLY A 223 40.31 -6.36 11.30
C GLY A 223 40.07 -6.00 12.78
N GLY A 224 39.22 -5.01 13.07
CA GLY A 224 38.71 -4.77 14.43
C GLY A 224 39.57 -3.99 15.42
N THR A 225 40.70 -3.39 15.02
CA THR A 225 41.65 -2.81 15.99
C THR A 225 41.51 -1.31 16.27
N GLN A 226 40.43 -0.65 15.81
CA GLN A 226 40.14 0.74 16.20
C GLN A 226 38.65 0.96 16.49
N PRO A 227 38.29 1.80 17.49
CA PRO A 227 36.91 2.24 17.67
C PRO A 227 36.51 3.09 16.47
N LEU A 228 35.74 2.51 15.56
CA LEU A 228 35.17 3.18 14.39
C LEU A 228 33.85 3.83 14.82
N THR A 229 33.79 5.16 14.74
CA THR A 229 32.58 5.93 15.01
C THR A 229 31.73 5.99 13.74
N ALA A 230 30.47 5.54 13.81
CA ALA A 230 29.51 5.72 12.71
C ALA A 230 29.33 7.22 12.40
N PRO A 231 29.19 7.62 11.11
CA PRO A 231 28.97 9.01 10.75
C PRO A 231 27.65 9.52 11.34
N ARG A 232 27.74 10.46 12.29
CA ARG A 232 26.60 11.11 12.94
C ARG A 232 25.97 12.11 11.97
N ARG A 233 24.77 11.83 11.45
CA ARG A 233 23.93 12.84 10.78
C ARG A 233 22.93 13.42 11.79
N GLN A 234 23.42 14.18 12.77
CA GLN A 234 22.54 14.89 13.72
C GLN A 234 22.60 16.41 13.49
N PRO A 235 21.46 17.12 13.47
CA PRO A 235 21.44 18.55 13.74
C PRO A 235 21.75 18.80 15.23
N ALA A 236 22.70 19.69 15.50
CA ALA A 236 23.18 19.98 16.84
C ALA A 236 22.17 20.81 17.65
N PHE A 237 21.75 20.29 18.82
CA PHE A 237 21.06 21.06 19.85
C PHE A 237 21.55 20.66 21.26
N PRO A 238 21.48 21.57 22.26
CA PRO A 238 22.22 21.43 23.51
C PRO A 238 21.62 20.38 24.45
N GLN A 239 22.47 19.55 25.04
CA GLN A 239 22.08 18.54 26.05
C GLN A 239 21.88 19.20 27.43
N ALA A 240 20.74 18.94 28.07
CA ALA A 240 20.56 19.15 29.49
C ALA A 240 20.73 17.81 30.24
N THR A 241 21.67 17.76 31.18
CA THR A 241 21.95 16.61 32.06
C THR A 241 21.04 16.58 33.28
N PRO A 242 20.51 15.40 33.66
CA PRO A 242 20.29 15.05 35.05
C PRO A 242 21.25 13.95 35.51
N GLN A 243 21.88 14.16 36.66
CA GLN A 243 22.72 13.18 37.36
C GLN A 243 21.86 12.11 38.04
N PHE A 244 22.18 10.83 37.82
CA PHE A 244 21.82 9.75 38.74
C PHE A 244 23.05 8.92 39.07
N THR A 245 23.26 8.71 40.37
CA THR A 245 24.36 7.92 40.95
C THR A 245 24.03 6.42 40.93
N PRO A 246 25.03 5.53 40.81
CA PRO A 246 24.81 4.09 40.74
C PRO A 246 24.68 3.46 42.13
N GLN A 247 23.61 2.69 42.37
CA GLN A 247 23.50 1.76 43.50
C GLN A 247 23.70 0.31 43.04
N ALA A 248 24.42 -0.45 43.87
CA ALA A 248 24.94 -1.78 43.60
C ALA A 248 23.83 -2.86 43.45
N ALA A 249 24.06 -3.78 42.52
CA ALA A 249 23.18 -4.92 42.24
C ALA A 249 23.17 -5.95 43.40
N PRO A 250 22.00 -6.45 43.84
CA PRO A 250 21.94 -7.65 44.63
C PRO A 250 22.08 -8.90 43.73
N ARG A 251 22.95 -9.82 44.16
CA ARG A 251 23.09 -11.16 43.59
C ARG A 251 21.86 -11.99 44.01
N PHE A 252 21.15 -12.54 43.03
CA PHE A 252 20.22 -13.65 43.26
C PHE A 252 20.59 -14.85 42.40
N SER A 253 20.61 -15.99 43.08
CA SER A 253 20.98 -17.32 42.62
C SER A 253 20.06 -17.83 41.51
N ALA A 254 20.64 -18.49 40.51
CA ALA A 254 19.90 -19.15 39.44
C ALA A 254 18.98 -20.25 39.98
N PRO A 255 17.71 -20.33 39.53
CA PRO A 255 16.94 -21.56 39.60
C PRO A 255 17.32 -22.47 38.42
N SER A 256 17.52 -23.72 38.77
CA SER A 256 17.79 -24.88 37.93
C SER A 256 16.69 -25.19 36.90
N SER A 257 17.15 -25.71 35.78
CA SER A 257 16.45 -26.29 34.65
C SER A 257 15.26 -27.21 34.96
N SER A 258 14.16 -27.00 34.24
CA SER A 258 13.33 -28.07 33.65
C SER A 258 12.61 -27.53 32.39
N ALA A 259 12.79 -28.23 31.26
CA ALA A 259 12.33 -27.88 29.90
C ALA A 259 10.81 -28.17 29.70
N PRO A 260 10.12 -27.80 28.58
CA PRO A 260 10.53 -27.90 27.15
C PRO A 260 10.56 -26.54 26.41
N SER A 261 11.59 -26.23 25.61
CA SER A 261 11.72 -26.47 24.16
C SER A 261 10.46 -26.14 23.33
N ASN A 262 10.61 -25.12 22.48
CA ASN A 262 9.85 -24.85 21.25
C ASN A 262 8.36 -24.44 21.43
N ARG A 263 8.11 -23.22 21.91
CA ARG A 263 6.77 -22.62 21.77
C ARG A 263 6.58 -22.15 20.33
N PRO A 264 5.48 -22.53 19.65
CA PRO A 264 5.17 -21.96 18.35
C PRO A 264 4.93 -20.46 18.52
N PHE A 265 5.76 -19.64 17.86
CA PHE A 265 5.56 -18.19 17.82
C PHE A 265 4.31 -17.94 16.98
N PHE A 266 3.20 -17.60 17.61
CA PHE A 266 1.89 -17.46 16.95
C PHE A 266 1.28 -16.13 17.31
N THR A 267 1.06 -15.28 16.31
CA THR A 267 0.49 -13.94 16.50
C THR A 267 -0.90 -13.90 15.91
N PHE A 268 -1.77 -13.07 16.48
CA PHE A 268 -3.06 -12.79 15.87
C PHE A 268 -3.50 -11.36 16.13
N ARG A 269 -4.36 -10.86 15.24
CA ARG A 269 -5.11 -9.61 15.42
C ARG A 269 -6.57 -9.84 15.09
N THR A 270 -7.45 -9.07 15.71
CA THR A 270 -8.89 -9.15 15.40
C THR A 270 -9.48 -7.79 15.09
N MET A 271 -10.51 -7.79 14.26
CA MET A 271 -11.24 -6.60 13.86
C MET A 271 -12.73 -6.93 13.85
N LEU A 272 -13.53 -6.17 14.60
CA LEU A 272 -14.98 -6.24 14.54
C LEU A 272 -15.48 -5.16 13.60
N LYS A 273 -16.19 -5.57 12.56
CA LYS A 273 -16.79 -4.69 11.57
C LYS A 273 -18.30 -4.69 11.74
N ASP A 274 -18.88 -3.52 11.94
CA ASP A 274 -20.33 -3.34 11.91
C ASP A 274 -20.83 -3.17 10.46
N GLY A 275 -22.13 -3.34 10.25
CA GLY A 275 -22.75 -3.41 8.94
C GLY A 275 -22.93 -2.05 8.25
N ASN A 276 -22.96 -0.97 9.03
CA ASN A 276 -23.09 0.41 8.58
C ASN A 276 -21.84 1.28 8.84
N ASP A 277 -20.76 0.67 9.36
CA ASP A 277 -19.44 1.24 9.69
C ASP A 277 -19.50 2.52 10.55
N ASN A 278 -20.54 2.66 11.37
CA ASN A 278 -20.73 3.81 12.25
C ASN A 278 -20.16 3.58 13.67
N LEU A 279 -19.53 2.43 13.90
CA LEU A 279 -18.92 2.01 15.17
C LEU A 279 -19.94 1.84 16.31
N ILE A 280 -21.23 1.78 16.00
CA ILE A 280 -22.35 1.54 16.91
C ILE A 280 -23.09 0.31 16.42
N LEU A 281 -23.17 -0.72 17.27
CA LEU A 281 -23.81 -1.98 16.91
C LEU A 281 -25.33 -1.86 17.11
N GLU A 282 -26.05 -1.77 16.01
CA GLU A 282 -27.49 -1.59 15.99
C GLU A 282 -28.25 -2.92 15.98
N GLY A 283 -29.42 -2.94 16.61
CA GLY A 283 -30.28 -4.13 16.61
C GLY A 283 -30.66 -4.60 15.19
N GLY A 284 -30.38 -5.86 14.87
CA GLY A 284 -30.69 -6.49 13.57
C GLY A 284 -29.64 -6.33 12.48
N GLU A 285 -28.58 -5.56 12.74
CA GLU A 285 -27.42 -5.33 11.88
C GLU A 285 -26.54 -6.58 11.70
N ALA A 286 -25.90 -6.72 10.54
CA ALA A 286 -24.93 -7.77 10.29
C ALA A 286 -23.54 -7.32 10.75
N ILE A 287 -22.84 -8.15 11.52
CA ILE A 287 -21.51 -7.85 12.05
C ILE A 287 -20.52 -8.91 11.57
N VAL A 288 -19.26 -8.55 11.43
CA VAL A 288 -18.21 -9.46 10.96
C VAL A 288 -17.00 -9.34 11.88
N LEU A 289 -16.63 -10.45 12.51
CA LEU A 289 -15.39 -10.59 13.25
C LEU A 289 -14.34 -11.20 12.33
N MET A 290 -13.28 -10.47 12.05
CA MET A 290 -12.10 -10.99 11.37
C MET A 290 -11.04 -11.37 12.39
N ILE A 291 -10.50 -12.59 12.27
CA ILE A 291 -9.35 -13.06 13.04
C ILE A 291 -8.25 -13.41 12.04
N GLU A 292 -7.18 -12.62 12.02
CA GLU A 292 -5.98 -12.93 11.24
C GLU A 292 -4.92 -13.48 12.17
N ALA A 293 -4.48 -14.70 11.91
CA ALA A 293 -3.50 -15.38 12.71
C ALA A 293 -2.33 -15.86 11.85
N THR A 294 -1.11 -15.78 12.37
CA THR A 294 0.10 -16.20 11.68
C THR A 294 0.93 -17.10 12.58
N ASN A 295 1.31 -18.27 12.05
CA ASN A 295 2.31 -19.11 12.68
C ASN A 295 3.69 -18.66 12.22
N LEU A 296 4.40 -17.95 13.08
CA LEU A 296 5.77 -17.50 12.90
C LEU A 296 6.79 -18.48 13.52
N GLY A 297 6.33 -19.60 14.10
CA GLY A 297 7.15 -20.66 14.66
C GLY A 297 7.67 -21.64 13.61
N SER A 298 8.61 -22.50 14.01
CA SER A 298 9.23 -23.51 13.14
C SER A 298 8.47 -24.85 13.10
N THR A 299 7.43 -25.01 13.92
CA THR A 299 6.59 -26.21 13.99
C THR A 299 5.18 -25.93 13.50
N ALA A 300 4.57 -26.93 12.84
CA ALA A 300 3.17 -26.86 12.46
C ALA A 300 2.28 -26.88 13.70
N ILE A 301 1.22 -26.07 13.67
CA ILE A 301 0.21 -26.00 14.72
C ILE A 301 -1.02 -26.73 14.21
N ASN A 302 -1.42 -27.79 14.91
CA ASN A 302 -2.46 -28.67 14.41
C ASN A 302 -3.87 -28.05 14.55
N THR A 303 -4.17 -27.35 15.64
CA THR A 303 -5.49 -26.70 15.77
C THR A 303 -5.43 -25.53 16.76
N ALA A 304 -5.81 -24.34 16.28
CA ALA A 304 -6.05 -23.17 17.12
C ALA A 304 -7.55 -22.87 17.17
N ASN A 305 -8.08 -22.66 18.36
CA ASN A 305 -9.49 -22.32 18.59
C ASN A 305 -9.61 -20.90 19.15
N ALA A 306 -10.57 -20.14 18.65
CA ALA A 306 -10.94 -18.84 19.18
C ALA A 306 -12.21 -18.96 20.02
N ASN A 307 -12.08 -18.67 21.31
CA ASN A 307 -13.18 -18.53 22.23
C ASN A 307 -13.68 -17.08 22.21
N VAL A 308 -14.99 -16.92 22.04
CA VAL A 308 -15.66 -15.63 22.07
C VAL A 308 -16.42 -15.53 23.39
N SER A 309 -16.10 -14.52 24.20
CA SER A 309 -16.73 -14.25 25.49
C SER A 309 -16.97 -12.75 25.69
N GLY A 310 -17.65 -12.37 26.77
CA GLY A 310 -17.98 -10.97 27.06
C GLY A 310 -19.49 -10.75 27.17
N HIS A 311 -19.97 -9.61 26.68
CA HIS A 311 -21.36 -9.21 26.78
C HIS A 311 -22.31 -10.17 26.03
N GLU A 312 -23.35 -10.66 26.72
CA GLU A 312 -24.23 -11.74 26.23
C GLU A 312 -24.81 -11.45 24.84
N THR A 313 -25.30 -10.23 24.58
CA THR A 313 -25.85 -9.81 23.27
C THR A 313 -24.85 -9.97 22.11
N LEU A 314 -23.55 -9.72 22.35
CA LEU A 314 -22.52 -9.85 21.30
C LEU A 314 -22.12 -11.32 21.10
N VAL A 315 -22.01 -12.09 22.19
CA VAL A 315 -21.75 -13.53 22.11
C VAL A 315 -22.90 -14.23 21.37
N GLU A 316 -24.15 -13.85 21.66
CA GLU A 316 -25.34 -14.34 20.98
C GLU A 316 -25.36 -13.96 19.49
N ALA A 317 -24.90 -12.76 19.14
CA ALA A 317 -24.84 -12.31 17.76
C ALA A 317 -23.99 -13.24 16.88
N PHE A 318 -22.91 -13.81 17.41
CA PHE A 318 -22.07 -14.78 16.71
C PHE A 318 -22.57 -16.22 16.84
N SER A 319 -23.04 -16.65 18.01
CA SER A 319 -23.46 -18.05 18.24
C SER A 319 -24.69 -18.47 17.42
N ARG A 320 -25.52 -17.52 16.99
CA ARG A 320 -26.65 -17.77 16.08
C ARG A 320 -26.24 -18.16 14.66
N MET A 321 -25.06 -17.73 14.21
CA MET A 321 -24.59 -17.87 12.82
C MET A 321 -23.37 -18.78 12.70
N THR A 322 -22.60 -18.95 13.79
CA THR A 322 -21.37 -19.72 13.83
C THR A 322 -21.31 -20.56 15.12
N SER A 323 -20.87 -21.82 15.02
CA SER A 323 -20.63 -22.67 16.19
C SER A 323 -19.41 -22.17 16.98
N LEU A 324 -19.56 -21.97 18.30
CA LEU A 324 -18.47 -21.63 19.21
C LEU A 324 -18.00 -22.91 19.94
N PRO A 325 -16.69 -23.12 20.17
CA PRO A 325 -15.58 -22.24 19.80
C PRO A 325 -15.24 -22.27 18.30
N ILE A 326 -14.68 -21.18 17.78
CA ILE A 326 -14.37 -21.04 16.36
C ILE A 326 -13.06 -21.79 16.07
N SER A 327 -13.11 -22.79 15.19
CA SER A 327 -11.90 -23.49 14.76
C SER A 327 -11.19 -22.72 13.64
N LEU A 328 -9.91 -22.38 13.85
CA LEU A 328 -9.06 -21.69 12.87
C LEU A 328 -8.25 -22.68 12.00
N GLY A 329 -8.34 -23.98 12.31
CA GLY A 329 -7.66 -25.07 11.61
C GLY A 329 -6.16 -25.18 11.92
N THR A 330 -5.46 -25.94 11.07
CA THR A 330 -4.01 -26.15 11.13
C THR A 330 -3.24 -24.98 10.52
N PHE A 331 -2.06 -24.64 11.04
CA PHE A 331 -1.16 -23.62 10.50
C PHE A 331 0.24 -24.18 10.29
N GLN A 332 0.74 -24.15 9.06
CA GLN A 332 2.14 -24.45 8.77
C GLN A 332 3.06 -23.30 9.20
N PRO A 333 4.37 -23.56 9.42
CA PRO A 333 5.35 -22.50 9.64
C PRO A 333 5.32 -21.42 8.54
N GLY A 334 5.21 -20.16 8.94
CA GLY A 334 5.09 -18.99 8.07
C GLY A 334 3.68 -18.76 7.48
N GLU A 335 2.70 -19.61 7.78
CA GLU A 335 1.35 -19.47 7.23
C GLU A 335 0.54 -18.41 7.97
N THR A 336 0.04 -17.42 7.23
CA THR A 336 -0.97 -16.46 7.68
C THR A 336 -2.34 -16.87 7.15
N ARG A 337 -3.34 -16.92 8.03
CA ARG A 337 -4.73 -17.17 7.66
C ARG A 337 -5.66 -16.16 8.30
N THR A 338 -6.55 -15.61 7.48
CA THR A 338 -7.65 -14.74 7.94
C THR A 338 -8.95 -15.52 7.92
N THR A 339 -9.60 -15.61 9.08
CA THR A 339 -10.91 -16.23 9.26
C THR A 339 -11.95 -15.13 9.41
N GLU A 340 -12.98 -15.16 8.57
CA GLU A 340 -14.14 -14.27 8.64
C GLU A 340 -15.28 -14.98 9.37
N ILE A 341 -15.73 -14.42 10.48
CA ILE A 341 -16.84 -14.94 11.28
C ILE A 341 -17.99 -13.96 11.19
N ARG A 342 -19.11 -14.43 10.65
CA ARG A 342 -20.32 -13.62 10.51
C ARG A 342 -21.18 -13.75 11.76
N GLY A 343 -21.63 -12.61 12.26
CA GLY A 343 -22.64 -12.49 13.30
C GLY A 343 -23.79 -11.62 12.83
N ARG A 344 -24.88 -11.66 13.59
CA ARG A 344 -26.00 -10.74 13.40
C ARG A 344 -26.53 -10.29 14.75
N MET A 345 -26.58 -8.99 14.95
CA MET A 345 -27.09 -8.39 16.19
C MET A 345 -28.55 -8.82 16.41
N PRO A 346 -28.92 -9.18 17.66
CA PRO A 346 -30.33 -9.38 18.02
C PRO A 346 -31.15 -8.14 17.62
N VAL A 347 -32.42 -8.32 17.27
CA VAL A 347 -33.27 -7.18 16.86
C VAL A 347 -33.61 -6.28 18.06
N ASN A 348 -33.71 -6.87 19.24
CA ASN A 348 -33.96 -6.15 20.49
C ASN A 348 -32.64 -5.95 21.23
N VAL A 349 -32.07 -4.75 21.12
CA VAL A 349 -30.80 -4.37 21.74
C VAL A 349 -31.03 -3.11 22.57
N THR A 350 -30.61 -3.11 23.82
CA THR A 350 -30.67 -1.95 24.70
C THR A 350 -29.44 -1.08 24.49
N ALA A 351 -29.61 0.25 24.54
CA ALA A 351 -28.49 1.17 24.40
C ALA A 351 -27.53 1.08 25.59
N GLN A 352 -26.33 0.52 25.38
CA GLN A 352 -25.30 0.36 26.41
C GLN A 352 -23.93 0.06 25.79
N LYS A 353 -22.84 0.23 26.54
CA LYS A 353 -21.53 -0.25 26.09
C LYS A 353 -21.44 -1.76 26.29
N ALA A 354 -20.89 -2.46 25.30
CA ALA A 354 -20.68 -3.89 25.35
C ALA A 354 -19.23 -4.23 25.01
N GLU A 355 -18.73 -5.27 25.67
CA GLU A 355 -17.38 -5.76 25.49
C GLU A 355 -17.42 -7.15 24.84
N LEU A 356 -16.50 -7.40 23.92
CA LEU A 356 -16.27 -8.68 23.27
C LEU A 356 -14.80 -9.06 23.45
N VAL A 357 -14.54 -10.23 24.00
CA VAL A 357 -13.20 -10.77 24.20
C VAL A 357 -13.02 -11.99 23.30
N ILE A 358 -11.95 -11.95 22.52
CA ILE A 358 -11.54 -13.05 21.65
C ILE A 358 -10.26 -13.63 22.25
N ALA A 359 -10.33 -14.85 22.78
CA ALA A 359 -9.19 -15.55 23.33
C ALA A 359 -8.80 -16.71 22.42
N LEU A 360 -7.56 -16.72 21.93
CA LEU A 360 -7.02 -17.82 21.14
C LEU A 360 -6.28 -18.80 22.05
N GLN A 361 -6.54 -20.08 21.83
CA GLN A 361 -5.89 -21.17 22.53
C GLN A 361 -5.60 -22.32 21.57
N LEU A 362 -4.52 -23.04 21.85
CA LEU A 362 -4.19 -24.30 21.18
C LEU A 362 -5.11 -25.43 21.68
N GLU A 363 -5.16 -26.53 20.94
CA GLU A 363 -5.94 -27.72 21.30
C GLU A 363 -5.55 -28.34 22.65
N ASP A 364 -4.28 -28.21 23.04
CA ASP A 364 -3.77 -28.65 24.35
C ASP A 364 -4.12 -27.71 25.51
N GLY A 365 -4.89 -26.65 25.24
CA GLY A 365 -5.31 -25.65 26.21
C GLY A 365 -4.30 -24.53 26.45
N THR A 366 -3.17 -24.51 25.73
CA THR A 366 -2.17 -23.44 25.88
C THR A 366 -2.73 -22.12 25.35
N PRO A 367 -2.75 -21.04 26.17
CA PRO A 367 -3.22 -19.74 25.73
C PRO A 367 -2.20 -19.07 24.79
N ILE A 368 -2.68 -18.62 23.64
CA ILE A 368 -1.90 -17.86 22.65
C ILE A 368 -1.95 -16.37 22.99
N GLY A 369 -3.14 -15.87 23.33
CA GLY A 369 -3.38 -14.48 23.71
C GLY A 369 -4.86 -14.11 23.60
N SER A 370 -5.20 -12.88 23.99
CA SER A 370 -6.57 -12.37 23.90
C SER A 370 -6.60 -10.95 23.35
N HIS A 371 -7.67 -10.61 22.61
CA HIS A 371 -7.94 -9.26 22.12
C HIS A 371 -9.33 -8.81 22.60
N ARG A 372 -9.41 -7.61 23.18
CA ARG A 372 -10.64 -7.04 23.73
C ARG A 372 -11.14 -5.91 22.84
N ILE A 373 -12.41 -6.00 22.44
CA ILE A 373 -13.12 -5.03 21.61
C ILE A 373 -14.25 -4.43 22.44
N VAL A 374 -14.40 -3.10 22.44
CA VAL A 374 -15.48 -2.40 23.12
C VAL A 374 -16.28 -1.62 22.10
N ALA A 375 -17.61 -1.81 22.07
CA ALA A 375 -18.50 -1.13 21.13
C ALA A 375 -19.80 -0.67 21.82
N PRO A 376 -20.33 0.52 21.51
CA PRO A 376 -21.66 0.93 21.91
C PRO A 376 -22.74 0.14 21.15
N LEU A 377 -23.74 -0.34 21.89
CA LEU A 377 -24.95 -0.98 21.37
C LEU A 377 -26.07 0.05 21.26
N GLN A 378 -26.95 -0.07 20.25
CA GLN A 378 -28.19 0.72 20.14
C GLN A 378 -29.37 -0.10 19.57
N PRO A 379 -30.63 0.27 19.90
CA PRO A 379 -31.80 -0.30 19.24
C PRO A 379 -31.79 0.03 17.74
N GLY A 380 -32.06 -0.96 16.88
CA GLY A 380 -32.13 -0.73 15.43
C GLY A 380 -33.29 0.18 15.04
N THR A 381 -33.06 1.13 14.13
CA THR A 381 -34.13 2.02 13.66
C THR A 381 -35.08 1.21 12.77
N ARG A 382 -36.34 1.02 13.21
CA ARG A 382 -37.36 0.31 12.42
C ARG A 382 -37.71 1.09 11.15
N GLY A 383 -37.00 0.81 10.06
CA GLY A 383 -37.50 1.04 8.71
C GLY A 383 -38.66 0.10 8.45
N ALA A 384 -39.89 0.63 8.49
CA ALA A 384 -41.09 -0.10 8.16
C ALA A 384 -40.95 -0.72 6.77
N GLY A 385 -40.93 -2.06 6.71
CA GLY A 385 -40.91 -2.81 5.47
C GLY A 385 -42.11 -2.44 4.61
N ARG A 386 -41.85 -1.79 3.47
CA ARG A 386 -42.80 -1.72 2.37
C ARG A 386 -42.20 -2.53 1.22
N GLN A 387 -42.80 -3.70 0.99
CA GLN A 387 -42.55 -4.53 -0.17
C GLN A 387 -42.64 -3.67 -1.44
N SER A 388 -41.52 -3.51 -2.15
CA SER A 388 -41.52 -3.10 -3.54
C SER A 388 -41.30 -4.33 -4.41
N LYS A 389 -42.38 -4.75 -5.06
CA LYS A 389 -42.37 -5.75 -6.12
C LYS A 389 -41.59 -5.19 -7.31
N GLY A 390 -40.53 -5.90 -7.67
CA GLY A 390 -40.08 -6.15 -9.04
C GLY A 390 -39.86 -4.96 -9.97
N SER A 391 -38.58 -4.71 -10.26
CA SER A 391 -38.15 -4.66 -11.67
C SER A 391 -36.78 -5.33 -11.79
N LYS A 392 -36.76 -6.44 -12.53
CA LYS A 392 -35.57 -7.18 -12.91
C LYS A 392 -34.88 -6.45 -14.05
N THR A 393 -33.66 -5.95 -13.84
CA THR A 393 -32.47 -6.31 -14.65
C THR A 393 -31.25 -5.57 -14.10
N GLN A 394 -30.48 -6.25 -13.26
CA GLN A 394 -29.12 -5.83 -12.93
C GLN A 394 -28.20 -6.95 -13.38
N PRO A 395 -27.25 -6.71 -14.30
CA PRO A 395 -26.32 -7.75 -14.69
C PRO A 395 -25.45 -8.09 -13.48
N ARG A 396 -25.53 -9.36 -13.07
CA ARG A 396 -24.61 -10.00 -12.13
C ARG A 396 -23.23 -10.09 -12.77
N GLY A 397 -22.54 -8.97 -12.90
CA GLY A 397 -21.12 -8.92 -13.24
C GLY A 397 -20.32 -8.84 -11.94
N ARG A 398 -19.48 -9.85 -11.67
CA ARG A 398 -18.61 -9.90 -10.49
C ARG A 398 -17.61 -8.73 -10.41
N ASN A 399 -17.42 -7.95 -11.50
CA ASN A 399 -16.45 -6.85 -11.64
C ASN A 399 -17.01 -5.59 -12.34
N ALA A 400 -18.19 -5.08 -11.93
CA ALA A 400 -18.80 -3.91 -12.59
C ALA A 400 -18.02 -2.59 -12.38
N TYR A 401 -17.21 -2.48 -11.32
CA TYR A 401 -16.44 -1.26 -11.01
C TYR A 401 -15.01 -1.63 -10.62
N VAL A 402 -14.05 -0.93 -11.22
CA VAL A 402 -12.60 -1.12 -11.03
C VAL A 402 -11.93 0.25 -10.85
N ALA A 403 -10.95 0.34 -9.97
CA ALA A 403 -10.18 1.55 -9.73
C ALA A 403 -8.67 1.30 -9.72
N MET A 404 -7.93 2.24 -10.30
CA MET A 404 -6.48 2.34 -10.24
C MET A 404 -6.14 3.72 -9.68
N LEU A 405 -5.61 3.77 -8.46
CA LEU A 405 -5.19 4.99 -7.78
C LEU A 405 -3.67 5.05 -7.79
N VAL A 406 -3.11 6.14 -8.30
CA VAL A 406 -1.68 6.36 -8.42
C VAL A 406 -1.35 7.68 -7.74
N GLY A 407 -0.41 7.65 -6.80
CA GLY A 407 0.09 8.85 -6.14
C GLY A 407 1.61 8.86 -6.06
N MET A 408 2.19 10.03 -6.27
CA MET A 408 3.61 10.30 -6.09
C MET A 408 3.81 10.94 -4.70
N ASP A 409 3.73 10.16 -3.64
CA ASP A 409 4.09 10.56 -2.27
C ASP A 409 5.60 10.81 -2.12
N ALA A 410 6.42 10.13 -2.92
CA ALA A 410 7.85 10.39 -3.10
C ALA A 410 8.27 10.27 -4.56
N TYR A 411 9.39 10.91 -4.91
CA TYR A 411 10.16 10.65 -6.14
C TYR A 411 11.52 10.09 -5.75
N ARG A 412 12.09 9.22 -6.59
CA ARG A 412 13.42 8.64 -6.39
C ARG A 412 14.50 9.72 -6.24
N HIS A 413 14.42 10.75 -7.06
CA HIS A 413 15.30 11.92 -7.01
C HIS A 413 14.44 13.18 -6.93
N PRO A 414 14.01 13.58 -5.72
CA PRO A 414 13.12 14.72 -5.57
C PRO A 414 13.84 16.02 -5.92
N TRP A 415 13.13 16.94 -6.56
CA TRP A 415 13.61 18.29 -6.88
C TRP A 415 12.87 19.35 -6.03
N PRO A 416 13.41 20.58 -5.93
CA PRO A 416 12.72 21.68 -5.27
C PRO A 416 11.31 21.89 -5.83
N GLU A 417 10.32 22.12 -4.96
CA GLU A 417 8.91 22.34 -5.34
C GLU A 417 8.21 21.15 -6.01
N ALA A 418 8.80 19.95 -6.01
CA ALA A 418 8.12 18.75 -6.50
C ALA A 418 6.80 18.53 -5.76
N TYR A 419 5.67 18.59 -6.48
CA TYR A 419 4.37 18.26 -5.93
C TYR A 419 4.33 16.79 -5.56
N ARG A 420 4.01 16.53 -4.30
CA ARG A 420 3.81 15.19 -3.75
C ARG A 420 2.35 14.99 -3.37
N THR A 421 1.87 13.78 -3.61
CA THR A 421 0.57 13.35 -3.10
C THR A 421 0.59 13.43 -1.57
N PRO A 422 -0.38 14.10 -0.94
CA PRO A 422 -0.47 14.17 0.52
C PRO A 422 -0.56 12.77 1.14
N ASP A 423 0.14 12.60 2.27
CA ASP A 423 0.14 11.34 3.03
C ASP A 423 -1.29 10.89 3.36
N GLY A 424 -1.56 9.60 3.19
CA GLY A 424 -2.88 9.00 3.45
C GLY A 424 -3.96 9.29 2.40
N LEU A 425 -3.79 10.25 1.49
CA LEU A 425 -4.82 10.64 0.53
C LEU A 425 -5.33 9.46 -0.31
N LEU A 426 -4.43 8.65 -0.88
CA LEU A 426 -4.85 7.51 -1.71
C LEU A 426 -5.63 6.46 -0.91
N MET A 427 -5.31 6.30 0.38
CA MET A 427 -6.02 5.37 1.26
C MET A 427 -7.41 5.91 1.60
N THR A 428 -7.54 7.22 1.84
CA THR A 428 -8.85 7.88 1.99
C THR A 428 -9.70 7.70 0.73
N LEU A 429 -9.14 7.97 -0.46
CA LEU A 429 -9.88 7.81 -1.73
C LEU A 429 -10.27 6.35 -2.00
N ARG A 430 -9.38 5.41 -1.67
CA ARG A 430 -9.68 3.97 -1.72
C ARG A 430 -10.86 3.63 -0.81
N GLU A 431 -10.90 4.16 0.41
CA GLU A 431 -12.00 3.89 1.33
C GLU A 431 -13.30 4.55 0.88
N THR A 432 -13.26 5.79 0.39
CA THR A 432 -14.42 6.45 -0.23
C THR A 432 -15.01 5.58 -1.34
N LEU A 433 -14.18 5.04 -2.25
CA LEU A 433 -14.63 4.14 -3.30
C LEU A 433 -15.22 2.83 -2.76
N ARG A 434 -14.67 2.26 -1.69
CA ARG A 434 -15.23 1.06 -1.04
C ARG A 434 -16.60 1.32 -0.42
N ASN A 435 -16.75 2.47 0.23
CA ASN A 435 -17.98 2.87 0.94
C ASN A 435 -19.15 3.13 -0.01
N THR A 436 -18.89 3.35 -1.30
CA THR A 436 -19.94 3.39 -2.32
C THR A 436 -20.68 2.06 -2.48
N GLY A 437 -20.12 0.94 -2.00
CA GLY A 437 -20.66 -0.41 -2.17
C GLY A 437 -20.47 -0.99 -3.58
N LEU A 438 -19.88 -0.24 -4.52
CA LEU A 438 -19.68 -0.65 -5.91
C LEU A 438 -18.27 -1.18 -6.19
N PHE A 439 -17.24 -0.66 -5.50
CA PHE A 439 -15.84 -1.03 -5.70
C PHE A 439 -15.37 -2.01 -4.62
N PRO A 440 -15.40 -3.34 -4.85
CA PRO A 440 -14.85 -4.29 -3.90
C PRO A 440 -13.34 -4.12 -3.78
N ASN A 441 -12.77 -4.49 -2.62
CA ASN A 441 -11.35 -4.30 -2.32
C ASN A 441 -10.42 -4.87 -3.41
N GLN A 442 -10.72 -6.07 -3.93
CA GLN A 442 -9.91 -6.69 -4.99
C GLN A 442 -9.93 -5.97 -6.34
N ASN A 443 -10.84 -5.00 -6.51
CA ASN A 443 -10.98 -4.19 -7.72
C ASN A 443 -10.42 -2.78 -7.55
N ILE A 444 -9.73 -2.49 -6.45
CA ILE A 444 -9.02 -1.22 -6.25
C ILE A 444 -7.53 -1.52 -6.13
N ARG A 445 -6.73 -1.00 -7.08
CA ARG A 445 -5.27 -1.07 -7.01
C ARG A 445 -4.71 0.31 -6.64
N VAL A 446 -3.88 0.35 -5.61
CA VAL A 446 -3.14 1.57 -5.20
C VAL A 446 -1.67 1.39 -5.56
N LEU A 447 -1.08 2.40 -6.21
CA LEU A 447 0.34 2.51 -6.51
C LEU A 447 0.87 3.79 -5.85
N GLN A 448 1.87 3.66 -5.00
CA GLN A 448 2.53 4.77 -4.30
C GLN A 448 4.02 4.48 -4.14
N GLY A 449 4.83 5.51 -3.93
CA GLY A 449 6.26 5.44 -3.72
C GLY A 449 6.98 4.69 -4.82
N ASN A 450 7.87 3.79 -4.42
CA ASN A 450 8.64 2.94 -5.34
C ASN A 450 7.80 1.97 -6.19
N ASN A 451 6.50 1.78 -5.88
CA ASN A 451 5.56 1.01 -6.70
C ASN A 451 4.78 1.86 -7.70
N ALA A 452 5.05 3.16 -7.79
CA ALA A 452 4.40 4.09 -8.72
C ALA A 452 5.32 4.45 -9.91
N GLY A 453 6.21 3.54 -10.29
CA GLY A 453 7.10 3.74 -11.43
C GLY A 453 6.40 3.57 -12.79
N LYS A 454 7.07 3.99 -13.88
CA LYS A 454 6.52 3.89 -15.24
C LYS A 454 6.16 2.44 -15.59
N GLY A 455 7.07 1.53 -15.24
CA GLY A 455 6.90 0.09 -15.42
C GLY A 455 5.72 -0.47 -14.63
N ASP A 456 5.55 -0.07 -13.36
CA ASP A 456 4.47 -0.54 -12.49
C ASP A 456 3.09 -0.03 -12.93
N ILE A 457 3.02 1.24 -13.35
CA ILE A 457 1.80 1.84 -13.91
C ILE A 457 1.41 1.11 -15.20
N ALA A 458 2.37 0.91 -16.12
CA ALA A 458 2.14 0.18 -17.36
C ALA A 458 1.72 -1.28 -17.10
N LYS A 459 2.42 -1.98 -16.20
CA LYS A 459 2.12 -3.36 -15.77
C LYS A 459 0.71 -3.45 -15.19
N THR A 460 0.33 -2.51 -14.33
CA THR A 460 -0.99 -2.50 -13.70
C THR A 460 -2.08 -2.28 -14.74
N LEU A 461 -1.90 -1.34 -15.65
CA LEU A 461 -2.89 -1.04 -16.68
C LEU A 461 -3.02 -2.17 -17.71
N LEU A 462 -1.89 -2.71 -18.20
CA LEU A 462 -1.87 -3.70 -19.28
C LEU A 462 -2.15 -5.13 -18.82
N ARG A 463 -1.83 -5.47 -17.57
CA ARG A 463 -2.08 -6.81 -17.01
C ARG A 463 -3.23 -6.83 -16.02
N TRP A 464 -3.14 -6.02 -14.96
CA TRP A 464 -4.10 -6.13 -13.85
C TRP A 464 -5.48 -5.56 -14.18
N VAL A 465 -5.56 -4.35 -14.77
CA VAL A 465 -6.82 -3.72 -15.19
C VAL A 465 -7.44 -4.51 -16.33
N ARG A 466 -6.66 -4.82 -17.37
CA ARG A 466 -7.16 -5.56 -18.55
C ARG A 466 -7.80 -6.91 -18.22
N GLN A 467 -7.32 -7.59 -17.17
CA GLN A 467 -7.90 -8.86 -16.71
C GLN A 467 -9.20 -8.73 -15.90
N ARG A 468 -9.57 -7.51 -15.48
CA ARG A 468 -10.71 -7.25 -14.58
C ARG A 468 -11.81 -6.42 -15.20
N ILE A 469 -11.57 -5.83 -16.36
CA ILE A 469 -12.55 -5.05 -17.09
C ILE A 469 -13.32 -5.93 -18.08
N GLU A 470 -14.61 -5.67 -18.18
CA GLU A 470 -15.52 -6.22 -19.16
C GLU A 470 -16.31 -5.06 -19.80
N LYS A 471 -17.16 -5.36 -20.79
CA LYS A 471 -17.95 -4.35 -21.53
C LYS A 471 -18.79 -3.43 -20.63
N GLU A 472 -19.25 -3.94 -19.49
CA GLU A 472 -20.10 -3.19 -18.54
C GLU A 472 -19.30 -2.48 -17.43
N THR A 473 -17.97 -2.63 -17.40
CA THR A 473 -17.16 -2.12 -16.30
C THR A 473 -16.98 -0.60 -16.37
N VAL A 474 -17.16 0.07 -15.24
CA VAL A 474 -16.72 1.46 -15.04
C VAL A 474 -15.31 1.44 -14.42
N LEU A 475 -14.36 2.08 -15.08
CA LEU A 475 -12.98 2.19 -14.63
C LEU A 475 -12.72 3.60 -14.08
N VAL A 476 -12.20 3.71 -12.86
CA VAL A 476 -11.69 4.96 -12.28
C VAL A 476 -10.17 4.91 -12.31
N VAL A 477 -9.53 5.89 -12.95
CA VAL A 477 -8.08 6.09 -12.92
C VAL A 477 -7.81 7.43 -12.26
N TYR A 478 -7.24 7.40 -11.06
CA TYR A 478 -6.80 8.61 -10.35
C TYR A 478 -5.28 8.69 -10.40
N PHE A 479 -4.75 9.83 -10.83
CA PHE A 479 -3.31 10.10 -10.82
C PHE A 479 -3.05 11.42 -10.09
N SER A 480 -2.23 11.37 -9.05
CA SER A 480 -1.73 12.52 -8.30
C SER A 480 -0.21 12.55 -8.37
N GLY A 481 0.35 13.62 -8.89
CA GLY A 481 1.80 13.72 -9.14
C GLY A 481 2.12 14.84 -10.12
N GLN A 482 3.38 15.20 -10.24
CA GLN A 482 3.81 16.30 -11.11
C GLN A 482 3.72 15.89 -12.58
N ALA A 483 3.44 16.84 -13.46
CA ALA A 483 3.56 16.71 -14.90
C ALA A 483 4.56 17.73 -15.46
N VAL A 484 5.06 17.49 -16.67
CA VAL A 484 5.78 18.48 -17.47
C VAL A 484 5.11 18.68 -18.82
N GLN A 485 5.35 19.85 -19.39
CA GLN A 485 4.95 20.18 -20.74
C GLN A 485 6.18 20.16 -21.65
N ASP A 486 6.06 19.53 -22.81
CA ASP A 486 6.99 19.69 -23.92
C ASP A 486 6.79 21.07 -24.54
N GLN A 487 7.83 21.91 -24.50
CA GLN A 487 7.76 23.30 -24.97
C GLN A 487 7.54 23.40 -26.48
N GLY A 488 8.02 22.43 -27.26
CA GLY A 488 7.98 22.45 -28.71
C GLY A 488 6.61 22.10 -29.28
N ASN A 489 5.91 21.14 -28.69
CA ASN A 489 4.63 20.66 -29.22
C ASN A 489 3.44 20.82 -28.25
N GLY A 490 3.68 21.23 -27.00
CA GLY A 490 2.67 21.43 -25.96
C GLY A 490 2.16 20.15 -25.31
N GLU A 491 2.70 18.98 -25.65
CA GLU A 491 2.25 17.70 -25.08
C GLU A 491 2.58 17.59 -23.60
N VAL A 492 1.67 16.95 -22.85
CA VAL A 492 1.81 16.75 -21.40
C VAL A 492 2.36 15.35 -21.12
N TYR A 493 3.33 15.29 -20.22
CA TYR A 493 3.92 14.07 -19.71
C TYR A 493 3.80 14.01 -18.19
N LEU A 494 3.29 12.90 -17.66
CA LEU A 494 3.21 12.64 -16.23
C LEU A 494 4.57 12.11 -15.75
N ILE A 495 5.03 12.56 -14.58
CA ILE A 495 6.30 12.14 -13.99
C ILE A 495 6.05 10.94 -13.06
N PRO A 496 6.58 9.74 -13.37
CA PRO A 496 6.52 8.57 -12.50
C PRO A 496 7.55 8.65 -11.37
N TYR A 497 7.54 7.70 -10.43
CA TYR A 497 8.45 7.66 -9.27
C TYR A 497 9.94 7.89 -9.62
N GLU A 498 10.44 7.25 -10.68
CA GLU A 498 11.83 7.36 -11.15
C GLU A 498 12.12 8.55 -12.07
N GLY A 499 11.11 9.33 -12.44
CA GLY A 499 11.24 10.45 -13.38
C GLY A 499 11.62 11.78 -12.71
N SER A 500 11.99 12.76 -13.54
CA SER A 500 12.21 14.16 -13.15
C SER A 500 11.74 15.12 -14.25
N PRO A 501 11.62 16.45 -14.00
CA PRO A 501 11.23 17.42 -15.00
C PRO A 501 12.18 17.55 -16.20
N GLU A 502 13.45 17.16 -16.01
CA GLU A 502 14.52 17.17 -17.01
C GLU A 502 14.66 15.80 -17.71
N ALA A 503 13.92 14.79 -17.25
CA ALA A 503 13.99 13.45 -17.81
C ALA A 503 13.54 13.44 -19.27
N SER A 504 14.19 12.59 -20.05
CA SER A 504 13.81 12.40 -21.44
C SER A 504 12.41 11.79 -21.55
N SER A 505 11.71 12.05 -22.65
CA SER A 505 10.31 11.65 -22.83
C SER A 505 10.07 10.13 -22.71
N ASN A 506 11.10 9.31 -22.95
CA ASN A 506 11.05 7.85 -22.77
C ASN A 506 11.02 7.41 -21.28
N GLN A 507 11.38 8.28 -20.34
CA GLN A 507 11.31 8.03 -18.89
C GLN A 507 10.01 8.55 -18.28
N LEU A 508 9.25 9.35 -19.03
CA LEU A 508 7.97 9.92 -18.61
C LEU A 508 6.78 9.17 -19.22
N ILE A 509 5.57 9.46 -18.72
CA ILE A 509 4.32 8.87 -19.24
C ILE A 509 3.60 9.90 -20.10
N SER A 510 3.54 9.69 -21.41
CA SER A 510 2.77 10.56 -22.30
C SER A 510 1.27 10.48 -21.98
N LEU A 511 0.65 11.62 -21.63
CA LEU A 511 -0.79 11.69 -21.36
C LEU A 511 -1.60 11.34 -22.60
N ARG A 512 -1.16 11.76 -23.80
CA ARG A 512 -1.77 11.39 -25.08
C ARG A 512 -1.83 9.88 -25.25
N THR A 513 -0.71 9.19 -24.99
CA THR A 513 -0.64 7.73 -25.12
C THR A 513 -1.52 7.04 -24.07
N LEU A 514 -1.51 7.52 -22.83
CA LEU A 514 -2.38 7.01 -21.77
C LEU A 514 -3.86 7.13 -22.15
N GLN A 515 -4.30 8.31 -22.60
CA GLN A 515 -5.67 8.55 -23.05
C GLN A 515 -6.09 7.60 -24.17
N ARG A 516 -5.26 7.44 -25.21
CA ARG A 516 -5.51 6.52 -26.32
C ARG A 516 -5.59 5.06 -25.88
N LEU A 517 -4.77 4.67 -24.90
CA LEU A 517 -4.80 3.33 -24.34
C LEU A 517 -6.11 3.10 -23.59
N LEU A 518 -6.52 4.05 -22.74
CA LEU A 518 -7.79 4.00 -22.00
C LEU A 518 -9.00 3.95 -22.94
N GLY A 519 -8.99 4.67 -24.07
CA GLY A 519 -10.04 4.61 -25.10
C GLY A 519 -10.17 3.25 -25.80
N LYS A 520 -9.15 2.38 -25.70
CA LYS A 520 -9.11 1.05 -26.34
C LYS A 520 -9.47 -0.11 -25.40
N LEU A 521 -9.69 0.15 -24.11
CA LEU A 521 -9.87 -0.87 -23.07
C LEU A 521 -11.18 -1.69 -23.18
N GLN A 522 -12.14 -1.25 -23.99
CA GLN A 522 -13.43 -1.92 -24.24
C GLN A 522 -14.32 -2.08 -23.00
N ASN A 523 -14.15 -1.22 -22.00
CA ASN A 523 -15.05 -1.08 -20.87
C ASN A 523 -16.11 -0.01 -21.12
N ARG A 524 -17.14 0.06 -20.25
CA ARG A 524 -18.32 0.92 -20.44
C ARG A 524 -18.01 2.40 -20.38
N LEU A 525 -17.16 2.79 -19.43
CA LEU A 525 -16.77 4.17 -19.17
C LEU A 525 -15.46 4.20 -18.39
N THR A 526 -14.57 5.12 -18.74
CA THR A 526 -13.38 5.43 -17.94
C THR A 526 -13.44 6.87 -17.41
N LEU A 527 -13.30 7.03 -16.10
CA LEU A 527 -13.13 8.30 -15.41
C LEU A 527 -11.63 8.51 -15.15
N LEU A 528 -10.99 9.44 -15.85
CA LEU A 528 -9.58 9.81 -15.67
C LEU A 528 -9.49 11.09 -14.86
N ILE A 529 -8.95 11.01 -13.65
CA ILE A 529 -8.89 12.14 -12.70
C ILE A 529 -7.42 12.49 -12.47
N LEU A 530 -7.04 13.72 -12.80
CA LEU A 530 -5.67 14.20 -12.79
C LEU A 530 -5.50 15.34 -11.78
N ASP A 531 -4.85 15.03 -10.64
CA ASP A 531 -4.31 16.03 -9.71
C ASP A 531 -2.83 16.28 -10.02
N THR A 532 -2.60 16.91 -11.18
CA THR A 532 -1.27 17.01 -11.79
C THR A 532 -0.88 18.43 -12.14
N PRO A 533 -0.24 19.18 -11.22
CA PRO A 533 0.34 20.47 -11.57
C PRO A 533 1.46 20.30 -12.61
N ILE A 534 1.60 21.26 -13.52
CA ILE A 534 2.73 21.28 -14.47
C ILE A 534 3.91 21.97 -13.80
N ALA A 535 5.08 21.31 -13.80
CA ALA A 535 6.31 21.87 -13.27
C ALA A 535 6.77 23.03 -14.15
N LYS A 536 7.29 24.08 -13.52
CA LYS A 536 8.01 25.13 -14.23
C LYS A 536 9.41 24.58 -14.51
N GLN A 537 9.78 24.40 -15.77
CA GLN A 537 11.14 23.96 -16.12
C GLN A 537 12.14 25.10 -15.87
N PRO A 538 13.18 24.93 -15.03
CA PRO A 538 14.27 25.89 -14.92
C PRO A 538 15.25 25.68 -16.08
N GLY A 539 15.39 26.67 -16.96
CA GLY A 539 16.38 26.63 -18.04
C GLY A 539 16.58 28.00 -18.69
N PRO A 540 17.77 28.28 -19.28
CA PRO A 540 18.12 29.58 -19.85
C PRO A 540 17.27 30.00 -21.07
N ASN A 541 16.47 29.07 -21.60
CA ASN A 541 15.51 29.29 -22.67
C ASN A 541 14.05 29.28 -22.16
N ALA A 542 13.80 29.71 -20.92
CA ALA A 542 12.46 30.09 -20.48
C ALA A 542 12.03 31.35 -21.25
N SER A 543 11.76 31.18 -22.54
CA SER A 543 11.28 32.24 -23.41
C SER A 543 9.92 32.67 -22.90
N ALA A 544 9.84 33.93 -22.48
CA ALA A 544 8.62 34.57 -22.05
C ALA A 544 7.60 34.81 -23.19
N ASP A 545 7.77 34.21 -24.38
CA ASP A 545 6.93 34.51 -25.55
C ASP A 545 6.85 33.39 -26.61
N GLY A 546 6.94 32.10 -26.24
CA GLY A 546 6.98 31.02 -27.25
C GLY A 546 6.57 29.61 -26.82
N SER A 547 5.91 29.41 -25.67
CA SER A 547 5.44 28.09 -25.28
C SER A 547 4.20 27.70 -26.09
N SER A 548 4.24 26.52 -26.74
CA SER A 548 3.04 25.95 -27.38
C SER A 548 1.89 25.86 -26.36
N PRO A 549 0.62 26.01 -26.78
CA PRO A 549 -0.50 25.85 -25.86
C PRO A 549 -0.52 24.42 -25.28
N VAL A 550 -0.81 24.30 -23.99
CA VAL A 550 -0.80 23.00 -23.29
C VAL A 550 -1.88 22.06 -23.82
N ARG A 551 -1.47 20.89 -24.31
CA ARG A 551 -2.34 19.89 -24.94
C ARG A 551 -2.76 18.78 -23.97
N TRP A 552 -3.77 19.09 -23.17
CA TRP A 552 -4.31 18.18 -22.15
C TRP A 552 -5.19 17.04 -22.67
N ILE A 553 -5.66 17.09 -23.92
CA ILE A 553 -6.73 16.22 -24.43
C ILE A 553 -6.41 15.62 -25.80
N SER A 554 -5.16 15.67 -26.22
CA SER A 554 -4.71 15.32 -27.57
C SER A 554 -4.81 13.82 -27.89
N GLY A 555 -5.04 12.98 -26.88
CA GLY A 555 -5.27 11.55 -27.01
C GLY A 555 -6.72 11.11 -26.82
N LEU A 556 -7.66 12.02 -26.52
CA LEU A 556 -9.08 11.70 -26.39
C LEU A 556 -9.77 11.72 -27.76
N SER A 557 -10.61 10.72 -28.04
CA SER A 557 -11.43 10.65 -29.26
C SER A 557 -12.90 10.33 -28.94
N ARG A 558 -13.81 10.80 -29.81
CA ARG A 558 -15.24 10.42 -29.78
C ARG A 558 -15.48 9.03 -30.37
N ASP A 559 -14.58 8.59 -31.24
CA ASP A 559 -14.70 7.33 -31.98
C ASP A 559 -14.04 6.14 -31.25
N ASP A 560 -13.48 6.39 -30.07
CA ASP A 560 -12.89 5.35 -29.24
C ASP A 560 -13.94 4.37 -28.71
N LYS A 561 -13.54 3.10 -28.55
CA LYS A 561 -14.44 2.03 -28.07
C LYS A 561 -14.94 2.28 -26.64
N THR A 562 -14.12 2.94 -25.84
CA THR A 562 -14.42 3.31 -24.47
C THR A 562 -14.43 4.83 -24.36
N PRO A 563 -15.55 5.43 -23.94
CA PRO A 563 -15.58 6.85 -23.59
C PRO A 563 -14.70 7.15 -22.38
N VAL A 564 -13.84 8.16 -22.50
CA VAL A 564 -12.99 8.65 -21.41
C VAL A 564 -13.44 10.05 -21.01
N ILE A 565 -13.84 10.22 -19.75
CA ILE A 565 -14.15 11.53 -19.16
C ILE A 565 -12.95 11.94 -18.30
N GLN A 566 -12.35 13.08 -18.62
CA GLN A 566 -11.18 13.59 -17.90
C GLN A 566 -11.55 14.74 -16.95
N LEU A 567 -11.16 14.63 -15.69
CA LEU A 567 -11.26 15.69 -14.69
C LEU A 567 -9.85 16.15 -14.33
N ARG A 568 -9.63 17.47 -14.29
CA ARG A 568 -8.33 18.03 -13.88
C ARG A 568 -8.51 19.41 -13.26
N ARG A 569 -7.53 19.87 -12.49
CA ARG A 569 -7.54 21.27 -12.01
C ARG A 569 -7.44 22.26 -13.18
N ARG A 570 -8.18 23.36 -13.09
CA ARG A 570 -8.03 24.53 -13.98
C ARG A 570 -6.71 25.26 -13.65
N PRO A 571 -5.99 25.77 -14.67
CA PRO A 571 -4.80 26.58 -14.42
C PRO A 571 -5.12 27.79 -13.53
N GLY A 572 -4.22 28.15 -12.61
CA GLY A 572 -4.34 29.36 -11.79
C GLY A 572 -5.33 29.28 -10.62
N GLN A 573 -5.96 28.13 -10.38
CA GLN A 573 -6.85 27.91 -9.24
C GLN A 573 -6.13 27.18 -8.11
N SER A 574 -6.28 27.69 -6.88
CA SER A 574 -5.68 27.10 -5.66
C SER A 574 -6.72 26.44 -4.74
N ILE A 575 -8.00 26.74 -4.94
CA ILE A 575 -9.12 26.28 -4.12
C ILE A 575 -9.78 25.09 -4.83
N GLY A 576 -9.89 23.94 -4.17
CA GLY A 576 -10.48 22.71 -4.73
C GLY A 576 -9.46 21.82 -5.46
N LYS A 577 -9.41 20.55 -5.06
CA LYS A 577 -8.55 19.51 -5.61
C LYS A 577 -9.39 18.47 -6.36
N PRO A 578 -8.87 17.87 -7.46
CA PRO A 578 -9.54 16.75 -8.12
C PRO A 578 -9.89 15.59 -7.18
N ALA A 579 -9.14 15.40 -6.09
CA ALA A 579 -9.46 14.46 -5.02
C ALA A 579 -10.81 14.73 -4.34
N ASP A 580 -11.19 16.01 -4.19
CA ASP A 580 -12.43 16.41 -3.52
C ASP A 580 -13.66 15.92 -4.30
N VAL A 581 -13.54 15.77 -5.62
CA VAL A 581 -14.62 15.23 -6.47
C VAL A 581 -14.87 13.76 -6.13
N LEU A 582 -13.83 12.96 -5.89
CA LEU A 582 -13.98 11.58 -5.44
C LEU A 582 -14.54 11.53 -4.01
N ALA A 583 -14.07 12.40 -3.12
CA ALA A 583 -14.59 12.49 -1.75
C ALA A 583 -16.10 12.80 -1.72
N ALA A 584 -16.63 13.50 -2.73
CA ALA A 584 -18.05 13.81 -2.84
C ALA A 584 -18.95 12.58 -3.04
N LEU A 585 -18.39 11.42 -3.43
CA LEU A 585 -19.09 10.14 -3.47
C LEU A 585 -19.53 9.65 -2.08
N SER A 586 -19.02 10.23 -1.00
CA SER A 586 -19.49 9.96 0.36
C SER A 586 -20.87 10.59 0.68
N GLY A 587 -21.50 11.28 -0.27
CA GLY A 587 -22.88 11.75 -0.15
C GLY A 587 -23.12 13.18 -0.56
N SER A 588 -22.09 14.04 -0.58
CA SER A 588 -22.27 15.46 -0.94
C SER A 588 -22.58 15.68 -2.42
N ALA A 589 -22.28 14.71 -3.29
CA ALA A 589 -22.69 14.74 -4.69
C ALA A 589 -24.12 14.23 -4.93
N ASP A 590 -24.85 13.72 -3.92
CA ASP A 590 -26.26 13.30 -4.07
C ASP A 590 -27.19 14.51 -4.09
N ALA A 591 -27.23 15.20 -5.24
CA ALA A 591 -27.95 16.46 -5.40
C ALA A 591 -29.46 16.31 -5.23
N ASN A 592 -30.03 15.17 -5.65
CA ASN A 592 -31.47 14.91 -5.56
C ASN A 592 -31.87 14.14 -4.28
N LYS A 593 -30.90 13.74 -3.45
CA LYS A 593 -31.08 13.07 -2.15
C LYS A 593 -31.81 11.73 -2.25
N ASN A 594 -31.56 10.98 -3.33
CA ASN A 594 -32.21 9.69 -3.56
C ASN A 594 -31.38 8.50 -3.04
N GLY A 595 -30.19 8.74 -2.50
CA GLY A 595 -29.26 7.73 -1.97
C GLY A 595 -28.30 7.14 -3.02
N THR A 596 -28.43 7.49 -4.30
CA THR A 596 -27.60 7.02 -5.40
C THR A 596 -26.99 8.20 -6.15
N ILE A 597 -25.68 8.31 -6.12
CA ILE A 597 -24.93 9.30 -6.89
C ILE A 597 -24.65 8.72 -8.27
N THR A 598 -25.09 9.41 -9.31
CA THR A 598 -24.84 9.04 -10.70
C THR A 598 -23.55 9.68 -11.24
N VAL A 599 -23.06 9.23 -12.39
CA VAL A 599 -21.95 9.89 -13.10
C VAL A 599 -22.29 11.35 -13.40
N GLY A 600 -23.54 11.68 -13.76
CA GLY A 600 -23.98 13.06 -14.00
C GLY A 600 -23.80 13.92 -12.75
N GLU A 601 -24.36 13.48 -11.63
CA GLU A 601 -24.26 14.17 -10.34
C GLU A 601 -22.82 14.29 -9.84
N PHE A 602 -22.01 13.25 -10.02
CA PHE A 602 -20.58 13.28 -9.73
C PHE A 602 -19.80 14.32 -10.55
N LEU A 603 -20.16 14.50 -11.83
CA LEU A 603 -19.54 15.52 -12.67
C LEU A 603 -20.03 16.93 -12.32
N GLU A 604 -21.28 17.07 -11.92
CA GLU A 604 -21.88 18.34 -11.48
C GLU A 604 -21.39 18.80 -10.10
N SER A 605 -21.01 17.86 -9.22
CA SER A 605 -20.41 18.19 -7.92
C SER A 605 -18.99 18.75 -8.03
N ALA A 606 -18.37 18.67 -9.22
CA ALA A 606 -17.06 19.24 -9.46
C ALA A 606 -17.10 20.78 -9.37
N SER A 607 -16.30 21.35 -8.46
CA SER A 607 -16.25 22.79 -8.26
C SER A 607 -15.78 23.55 -9.51
N GLU A 608 -15.97 24.87 -9.52
CA GLU A 608 -15.50 25.75 -10.60
C GLU A 608 -13.97 25.73 -10.79
N SER A 609 -13.19 25.13 -9.89
CA SER A 609 -11.76 24.93 -10.08
C SER A 609 -11.40 23.66 -10.85
N ILE A 610 -12.37 22.79 -11.13
CA ILE A 610 -12.17 21.52 -11.85
C ILE A 610 -12.69 21.60 -13.28
N ARG A 611 -11.79 21.39 -14.24
CA ARG A 611 -12.13 21.25 -15.66
C ARG A 611 -12.58 19.82 -15.93
N VAL A 612 -13.87 19.65 -16.20
CA VAL A 612 -14.43 18.41 -16.76
C VAL A 612 -14.33 18.45 -18.28
N THR A 613 -13.70 17.44 -18.87
CA THR A 613 -13.64 17.22 -20.32
C THR A 613 -14.36 15.92 -20.63
N ARG A 614 -15.52 16.04 -21.29
CA ARG A 614 -16.29 14.92 -21.80
C ARG A 614 -16.52 15.07 -23.29
N LEU A 615 -16.39 13.97 -24.02
CA LEU A 615 -16.67 13.89 -25.45
C LEU A 615 -17.99 13.14 -25.71
N LEU A 616 -18.99 13.37 -24.86
CA LEU A 616 -20.30 12.72 -24.87
C LEU A 616 -21.40 13.76 -24.81
N PRO A 617 -22.58 13.52 -25.41
CA PRO A 617 -23.72 14.41 -25.32
C PRO A 617 -24.34 14.41 -23.91
N ASP A 618 -25.03 15.51 -23.57
CA ASP A 618 -25.67 15.70 -22.26
C ASP A 618 -26.81 14.70 -22.00
N SER A 619 -27.40 14.15 -23.07
CA SER A 619 -28.43 13.11 -23.01
C SER A 619 -27.86 11.68 -22.93
N SER A 620 -26.55 11.52 -22.72
CA SER A 620 -25.92 10.19 -22.72
C SER A 620 -26.41 9.33 -21.55
N PRO A 621 -26.81 8.06 -21.79
CA PRO A 621 -27.20 7.13 -20.73
C PRO A 621 -26.02 6.74 -19.82
N LEU A 622 -24.78 7.13 -20.18
CA LEU A 622 -23.62 6.95 -19.32
C LEU A 622 -23.65 7.90 -18.12
N LEU A 623 -24.39 9.01 -18.20
CA LEU A 623 -24.52 9.96 -17.08
C LEU A 623 -25.44 9.41 -15.98
N SER A 624 -26.39 8.53 -16.31
CA SER A 624 -27.26 7.88 -15.32
C SER A 624 -26.63 6.64 -14.68
N LEU A 625 -25.36 6.34 -14.96
CA LEU A 625 -24.66 5.22 -14.34
C LEU A 625 -24.46 5.49 -12.84
N PRO A 626 -24.80 4.56 -11.94
CA PRO A 626 -24.58 4.75 -10.52
C PRO A 626 -23.08 4.65 -10.19
N LEU A 627 -22.62 5.52 -9.30
CA LEU A 627 -21.30 5.47 -8.67
C LEU A 627 -21.40 5.18 -7.16
N THR A 628 -22.62 5.13 -6.61
CA THR A 628 -22.94 4.56 -5.28
C THR A 628 -24.13 3.60 -5.35
N ARG A 629 -24.30 2.78 -4.30
CA ARG A 629 -25.43 1.85 -4.15
C ARG A 629 -26.57 2.41 -3.32
#